data_AF-A0A9Q3IUQ1-F1
#
_entry.id   AF-A0A9Q3IUQ1-F1
#
_cell.length_a   1.000
_cell.length_b   1.000
_cell.length_c   1.000
_cell.angle_alpha   90.00
_cell.angle_beta   90.00
_cell.angle_gamma   90.00
#
_symmetry.space_group_name_H-M   'P 1'
#
loop_
_entity.id
_entity.type
_entity.pdbx_description
1 polymer ?
#
loop_
_entity_poly.entity_id
_entity_poly.type
_entity_poly.pdbx_seq_one_letter_code
_entity_poly.pdbx_strand_id
1 'polypeptide(L)'
;MTVDRVKDFESLRQALTTALLLLMPDFKLPFKLYIDASGDGLGAALHQVQISNDKPVEGPICFISRQIKPMHMLRCQIAIQEYRGNMTIVNKDGNIHKNADGLSRCPLPNDINNPAYVPEEASPQIPIKGLSVTY
;
A
#
# COMPACT_ATOMS: atom_id res chain seq x y z
N MET A 1 -11.06 27.76 -6.55
CA MET A 1 -10.01 27.48 -5.55
C MET A 1 -9.32 28.80 -5.23
N THR A 2 -9.18 29.20 -3.97
CA THR A 2 -8.52 30.48 -3.60
C THR A 2 -7.00 30.33 -3.62
N VAL A 3 -6.28 31.40 -3.96
CA VAL A 3 -4.80 31.40 -4.06
C VAL A 3 -4.14 30.94 -2.75
N ASP A 4 -4.69 31.39 -1.61
CA ASP A 4 -4.18 31.02 -0.29
C ASP A 4 -4.30 29.51 -0.01
N ARG A 5 -5.40 28.88 -0.44
CA ARG A 5 -5.59 27.44 -0.24
C ARG A 5 -4.61 26.59 -1.03
N VAL A 6 -4.26 27.02 -2.24
CA VAL A 6 -3.25 26.34 -3.05
C VAL A 6 -1.87 26.46 -2.38
N LYS A 7 -1.54 27.66 -1.89
CA LYS A 7 -0.28 27.91 -1.18
C LYS A 7 -0.14 27.07 0.10
N ASP A 8 -1.20 27.02 0.90
CA ASP A 8 -1.22 26.22 2.13
C ASP A 8 -1.12 24.72 1.83
N PHE A 9 -1.83 24.25 0.80
CA PHE A 9 -1.76 22.87 0.37
C PHE A 9 -0.36 22.47 -0.11
N GLU A 10 0.27 23.28 -0.96
CA GLU A 10 1.63 23.00 -1.44
C GLU A 10 2.65 23.04 -0.29
N SER A 11 2.47 23.96 0.67
CA SER A 11 3.32 24.01 1.88
C SER A 11 3.19 22.74 2.72
N LEU A 12 1.95 22.27 2.93
CA LEU A 12 1.68 21.02 3.64
C LEU A 12 2.25 19.82 2.90
N ARG A 13 2.05 19.74 1.59
CA ARG A 13 2.60 18.67 0.74
C ARG A 13 4.12 18.64 0.82
N GLN A 14 4.77 19.80 0.74
CA GLN A 14 6.22 19.89 0.86
C GLN A 14 6.68 19.40 2.23
N ALA A 15 6.06 19.88 3.31
CA ALA A 15 6.39 19.43 4.67
C ALA A 15 6.20 17.91 4.85
N LEU A 16 5.11 17.35 4.33
CA LEU A 16 4.83 15.91 4.41
C LEU A 16 5.82 15.08 3.60
N THR A 17 6.29 15.58 2.45
CA THR A 17 7.22 14.84 1.57
C THR A 17 8.69 14.99 1.98
N THR A 18 9.07 16.08 2.65
CA THR A 18 10.44 16.29 3.13
C THR A 18 10.67 15.82 4.56
N ALA A 19 9.67 15.87 5.43
CA ALA A 19 9.79 15.41 6.82
C ALA A 19 9.73 13.89 6.96
N LEU A 20 9.27 13.17 5.92
CA LEU A 20 9.06 11.74 6.02
C LEU A 20 10.40 10.99 5.98
N LEU A 21 10.91 10.65 7.16
CA LEU A 21 12.03 9.72 7.27
C LEU A 21 11.51 8.31 7.00
N LEU A 22 11.74 7.80 5.79
CA LEU A 22 11.53 6.38 5.53
C LEU A 22 12.51 5.58 6.39
N LEU A 23 12.00 4.57 7.09
CA LEU A 23 12.84 3.63 7.79
C LEU A 23 13.56 2.74 6.77
N MET A 24 14.83 2.42 7.05
CA MET A 24 15.54 1.39 6.28
C MET A 24 14.96 0.02 6.65
N PRO A 25 14.63 -0.85 5.68
CA PRO A 25 14.06 -2.16 5.97
C PRO A 25 15.04 -3.08 6.69
N ASP A 26 14.57 -3.73 7.76
CA ASP A 26 15.25 -4.83 8.42
C ASP A 26 14.53 -6.15 8.10
N PHE A 27 15.10 -6.96 7.21
CA PHE A 27 14.49 -8.21 6.76
C PHE A 27 14.41 -9.30 7.84
N LYS A 28 14.97 -9.09 9.02
CA LYS A 28 14.86 -10.00 10.16
C LYS A 28 13.59 -9.77 10.98
N LEU A 29 12.91 -8.64 10.79
CA LEU A 29 11.72 -8.25 11.53
C LEU A 29 10.47 -8.34 10.63
N PRO A 30 9.28 -8.62 11.21
CA PRO A 30 8.05 -8.69 10.45
C PRO A 30 7.67 -7.32 9.87
N PHE A 31 7.12 -7.32 8.67
CA PHE A 31 6.54 -6.14 8.04
C PHE A 31 5.06 -6.00 8.39
N LYS A 32 4.57 -4.75 8.43
CA LYS A 32 3.15 -4.41 8.51
C LYS A 32 2.72 -3.78 7.19
N LEU A 33 1.77 -4.40 6.51
CA LEU A 33 1.27 -3.90 5.24
C LEU A 33 -0.12 -3.31 5.43
N TYR A 34 -0.24 -2.00 5.24
CA TYR A 34 -1.53 -1.31 5.18
C TYR A 34 -1.95 -1.25 3.72
N ILE A 35 -3.15 -1.73 3.40
CA ILE A 35 -3.67 -1.76 2.03
C ILE A 35 -5.08 -1.19 2.01
N ASP A 36 -5.34 -0.31 1.08
CA ASP A 36 -6.68 0.13 0.73
C ASP A 36 -6.87 0.08 -0.79
N ALA A 37 -8.09 -0.21 -1.22
CA ALA A 37 -8.44 -0.28 -2.63
C ALA A 37 -9.78 0.42 -2.85
N SER A 38 -9.82 1.26 -3.88
CA SER A 38 -11.02 1.94 -4.36
C SER A 38 -11.45 1.35 -5.71
N GLY A 39 -12.51 1.89 -6.30
CA GLY A 39 -12.94 1.50 -7.65
C GLY A 39 -11.88 1.75 -8.73
N ASP A 40 -11.01 2.73 -8.52
CA ASP A 40 -10.07 3.22 -9.53
C ASP A 40 -8.59 2.97 -9.17
N GLY A 41 -8.29 2.62 -7.91
CA GLY A 41 -6.93 2.68 -7.40
C GLY A 41 -6.60 1.74 -6.25
N LEU A 42 -5.35 1.32 -6.18
CA LEU A 42 -4.73 0.62 -5.05
C LEU A 42 -3.78 1.58 -4.34
N GLY A 43 -3.95 1.68 -3.02
CA GLY A 43 -3.04 2.36 -2.11
C GLY A 43 -2.47 1.37 -1.10
N ALA A 44 -1.17 1.44 -0.84
CA ALA A 44 -0.58 0.69 0.26
C ALA A 44 0.57 1.46 0.93
N ALA A 45 0.76 1.20 2.22
CA ALA A 45 1.90 1.66 2.99
C ALA A 45 2.56 0.46 3.66
N LEU A 46 3.82 0.21 3.36
CA LEU A 46 4.62 -0.80 4.03
C LEU A 46 5.30 -0.16 5.23
N HIS A 47 5.08 -0.70 6.41
CA HIS A 47 5.62 -0.22 7.67
C HIS A 47 6.44 -1.30 8.35
N GLN A 48 7.30 -0.89 9.27
CA GLN A 48 8.02 -1.80 10.16
C GLN A 48 8.16 -1.18 11.54
N VAL A 49 8.13 -2.03 12.58
CA VAL A 49 8.46 -1.64 13.95
C VAL A 49 9.94 -1.91 14.16
N GLN A 50 10.70 -0.87 14.52
CA GLN A 50 12.14 -0.95 14.79
C GLN A 50 12.46 -0.27 16.12
N ILE A 51 13.62 -0.60 16.71
CA ILE A 51 14.08 0.07 17.92
C ILE A 51 14.86 1.33 17.52
N SER A 52 14.41 2.49 17.98
CA SER A 52 15.10 3.76 17.84
C SER A 52 15.08 4.48 19.19
N ASN A 53 16.23 4.97 19.66
CA ASN A 53 16.39 5.57 20.99
C ASN A 53 15.76 4.71 22.10
N ASP A 54 16.08 3.41 22.10
CA ASP A 54 15.58 2.39 23.05
C ASP A 54 14.06 2.21 23.12
N LYS A 55 13.32 2.71 22.12
CA LYS A 55 11.86 2.58 22.03
C LYS A 55 11.44 1.94 20.72
N PRO A 56 10.39 1.09 20.73
CA PRO A 56 9.80 0.60 19.50
C PRO A 56 9.09 1.75 18.78
N VAL A 57 9.51 2.02 17.55
CA VAL A 57 8.92 3.02 16.66
C VAL A 57 8.43 2.30 15.42
N GLU A 58 7.14 2.49 15.08
CA GLU A 58 6.61 2.09 13.78
C GLU A 58 6.82 3.24 12.80
N GLY A 59 7.43 2.94 11.66
CA GLY A 59 7.60 3.92 10.59
C GLY A 59 7.41 3.31 9.20
N PRO A 60 7.16 4.16 8.20
CA PRO A 60 6.98 3.72 6.83
C PRO A 60 8.32 3.34 6.20
N ILE A 61 8.32 2.24 5.45
CA ILE A 61 9.42 1.80 4.58
C ILE A 61 9.19 2.30 3.16
N CYS A 62 7.97 2.15 2.64
CA CYS A 62 7.59 2.63 1.32
C CYS A 62 6.08 2.81 1.20
N PHE A 63 5.67 3.55 0.17
CA PHE A 63 4.28 3.72 -0.23
C PHE A 63 4.10 3.23 -1.66
N ILE A 64 2.93 2.68 -1.93
CA ILE A 64 2.51 2.18 -3.23
C ILE A 64 1.21 2.89 -3.56
N SER A 65 1.14 3.51 -4.73
CA SER A 65 -0.09 4.08 -5.27
C SER A 65 -0.11 3.81 -6.76
N ARG A 66 -1.18 3.17 -7.24
CA ARG A 66 -1.38 2.95 -8.67
C ARG A 66 -2.84 2.76 -9.04
N GLN A 67 -3.19 3.18 -10.24
CA GLN A 67 -4.48 2.86 -10.84
C GLN A 67 -4.57 1.35 -11.09
N ILE A 68 -5.75 0.78 -10.85
CA ILE A 68 -6.03 -0.63 -11.12
C ILE A 68 -7.27 -0.75 -11.98
N LYS A 69 -7.23 -1.69 -12.95
CA LYS A 69 -8.44 -2.08 -13.68
C LYS A 69 -9.28 -3.02 -12.79
N PRO A 70 -10.61 -3.02 -12.87
CA PRO A 70 -11.48 -3.88 -12.07
C PRO A 70 -11.10 -5.38 -12.12
N MET A 71 -10.61 -5.86 -13.27
CA MET A 71 -10.15 -7.23 -13.46
C MET A 71 -8.97 -7.62 -12.55
N HIS A 72 -8.19 -6.65 -12.06
CA HIS A 72 -7.02 -6.88 -11.22
C HIS A 72 -7.38 -7.13 -9.75
N MET A 73 -8.57 -6.74 -9.29
CA MET A 73 -9.01 -6.99 -7.90
C MET A 73 -9.18 -8.48 -7.61
N LEU A 74 -9.78 -9.24 -8.53
CA LEU A 74 -9.92 -10.69 -8.41
C LEU A 74 -8.54 -11.38 -8.38
N ARG A 75 -7.58 -10.87 -9.17
CA ARG A 75 -6.20 -11.39 -9.18
C ARG A 75 -5.51 -11.18 -7.84
N CYS A 76 -5.66 -9.99 -7.23
CA CYS A 76 -5.14 -9.71 -5.90
C CYS A 76 -5.70 -10.69 -4.86
N GLN A 77 -7.00 -11.01 -4.93
CA GLN A 77 -7.63 -11.98 -4.03
C GLN A 77 -7.02 -13.40 -4.15
N ILE A 78 -6.69 -13.83 -5.37
CA ILE A 78 -6.06 -15.13 -5.63
C ILE A 78 -4.59 -15.12 -5.16
N ALA A 79 -3.82 -14.08 -5.49
CA ALA A 79 -2.42 -13.96 -5.07
C ALA A 79 -2.27 -13.97 -3.54
N ILE A 80 -3.19 -13.32 -2.81
CA ILE A 80 -3.19 -13.31 -1.34
C ILE A 80 -3.28 -14.72 -0.75
N GLN A 81 -3.89 -15.69 -1.46
CA GLN A 81 -4.01 -17.06 -0.96
C GLN A 81 -2.64 -17.73 -0.76
N GLU A 82 -1.64 -17.40 -1.57
CA GLU A 82 -0.29 -17.98 -1.45
C GLU A 82 0.41 -17.54 -0.16
N TYR A 83 0.06 -16.35 0.35
CA TYR A 83 0.68 -15.76 1.54
C TYR A 83 -0.15 -15.99 2.82
N ARG A 84 -1.31 -16.65 2.74
CA ARG A 84 -2.20 -16.92 3.88
C ARG A 84 -1.50 -17.66 5.03
N GLY A 85 -0.54 -18.54 4.73
CA GLY A 85 0.21 -19.28 5.75
C GLY A 85 1.20 -18.42 6.55
N ASN A 86 1.63 -17.28 6.00
CA ASN A 86 2.70 -16.45 6.55
C ASN A 86 2.21 -15.02 6.86
N MET A 87 0.90 -14.77 6.86
CA MET A 87 0.30 -13.45 7.09
C MET A 87 -0.89 -13.55 8.03
N THR A 88 -1.05 -12.55 8.90
CA THR A 88 -2.25 -12.34 9.72
C THR A 88 -3.01 -11.14 9.19
N ILE A 89 -4.29 -11.33 8.82
CA ILE A 89 -5.16 -10.24 8.39
C ILE A 89 -5.81 -9.63 9.63
N VAL A 90 -5.62 -8.33 9.84
CA VAL A 90 -6.20 -7.58 10.95
C VAL A 90 -7.06 -6.47 10.37
N ASN A 91 -8.33 -6.40 10.81
CA ASN A 91 -9.21 -5.29 10.44
C ASN A 91 -8.75 -4.01 11.17
N LYS A 92 -8.75 -2.89 10.46
CA LYS A 92 -8.44 -1.56 11.00
C LYS A 92 -9.60 -0.62 10.67
N ASP A 93 -10.02 0.15 11.66
CA ASP A 93 -11.01 1.20 11.44
C ASP A 93 -10.50 2.22 10.42
N GLY A 94 -11.40 2.72 9.57
CA GLY A 94 -11.04 3.67 8.50
C GLY A 94 -10.35 4.94 9.00
N ASN A 95 -10.64 5.37 10.24
CA ASN A 95 -9.97 6.53 10.85
C ASN A 95 -8.48 6.30 11.14
N ILE A 96 -8.05 5.05 11.30
CA ILE A 96 -6.66 4.66 11.54
C ILE A 96 -5.94 4.37 10.22
N HIS A 97 -6.69 4.09 9.15
CA HIS A 97 -6.17 3.63 7.85
C HIS A 97 -5.86 4.76 6.85
N LYS A 98 -5.70 5.99 7.35
CA LYS A 98 -5.52 7.20 6.54
C LYS A 98 -4.24 7.19 5.68
N ASN A 99 -3.24 6.38 6.06
CA ASN A 99 -1.98 6.23 5.34
C ASN A 99 -2.13 5.51 3.99
N ALA A 100 -3.16 4.67 3.83
CA ALA A 100 -3.46 3.98 2.57
C ALA A 100 -4.66 4.59 1.82
N ASP A 101 -5.64 5.16 2.54
CA ASP A 101 -6.87 5.71 1.96
C ASP A 101 -6.62 6.82 0.93
N GLY A 102 -5.75 7.78 1.24
CA GLY A 102 -5.40 8.84 0.28
C GLY A 102 -4.76 8.30 -1.01
N LEU A 103 -3.96 7.23 -0.88
CA LEU A 103 -3.24 6.62 -2.00
C LEU A 103 -4.16 5.80 -2.92
N SER A 104 -5.27 5.28 -2.39
CA SER A 104 -6.26 4.50 -3.14
C SER A 104 -7.30 5.39 -3.83
N ARG A 105 -7.67 6.53 -3.22
CA ARG A 105 -8.67 7.48 -3.75
C ARG A 105 -8.11 8.44 -4.80
N CYS A 106 -6.82 8.76 -4.72
CA CYS A 106 -6.12 9.55 -5.73
C CYS A 106 -4.90 8.77 -6.26
N PRO A 107 -5.12 7.65 -6.96
CA PRO A 107 -4.05 6.77 -7.38
C PRO A 107 -3.17 7.42 -8.46
N LEU A 108 -1.87 7.15 -8.40
CA LEU A 108 -0.96 7.52 -9.49
C LEU A 108 -1.27 6.70 -10.76
N PRO A 109 -1.05 7.25 -11.96
CA PRO A 109 -1.21 6.51 -13.21
C PRO A 109 -0.37 5.23 -13.22
N ASN A 110 -0.87 4.18 -13.87
CA ASN A 110 -0.10 2.95 -14.10
C ASN A 110 0.73 3.08 -15.39
N ASP A 111 1.75 3.93 -15.36
CA ASP A 111 2.71 4.13 -16.44
C ASP A 111 4.16 3.86 -15.99
N ILE A 112 5.10 3.78 -16.93
CA ILE A 112 6.51 3.42 -16.67
C ILE A 112 7.24 4.33 -15.68
N ASN A 113 6.75 5.56 -15.44
CA ASN A 113 7.35 6.47 -14.47
C ASN A 113 6.89 6.16 -13.04
N ASN A 114 5.82 5.40 -12.87
CA ASN A 114 5.37 4.94 -11.58
C ASN A 114 6.23 3.73 -11.14
N PRO A 115 6.95 3.78 -10.00
CA PRO A 115 7.70 2.62 -9.50
C PRO A 115 6.82 1.40 -9.18
N ALA A 116 5.51 1.61 -9.00
CA ALA A 116 4.51 0.56 -8.83
C ALA A 116 3.88 0.09 -10.16
N TYR A 117 4.44 0.48 -11.29
CA TYR A 117 3.97 0.08 -12.62
C TYR A 117 3.92 -1.44 -12.78
N VAL A 118 2.80 -1.93 -13.29
CA VAL A 118 2.69 -3.32 -13.74
C VAL A 118 2.22 -3.31 -15.19
N PRO A 119 2.99 -3.91 -16.12
CA PRO A 119 2.57 -4.10 -17.50
C PRO A 119 1.28 -4.92 -17.58
N GLU A 120 0.40 -4.61 -18.52
CA GLU A 120 -0.86 -5.36 -18.71
C GLU A 120 -0.62 -6.83 -19.06
N GLU A 121 0.48 -7.11 -19.76
CA GLU A 121 0.87 -8.47 -20.17
C GLU A 121 1.62 -9.24 -19.08
N ALA A 122 1.98 -8.60 -17.97
CA ALA A 122 2.51 -9.28 -16.79
C ALA A 122 1.35 -9.99 -16.07
N SER A 123 0.83 -11.05 -16.69
CA SER A 123 -0.05 -12.02 -16.04
C SER A 123 0.84 -13.14 -15.52
N PRO A 124 1.35 -13.07 -14.26
CA PRO A 124 1.95 -14.24 -13.65
C PRO A 124 0.91 -15.37 -13.68
N GLN A 125 1.31 -16.55 -14.15
CA GLN A 125 0.46 -17.74 -14.06
C GLN A 125 0.37 -18.08 -12.56
N ILE A 126 -0.70 -17.65 -11.90
CA ILE A 126 -0.93 -18.00 -10.50
C ILE A 126 -1.58 -19.38 -10.50
N PRO A 127 -0.91 -20.45 -10.03
CA PRO A 127 -1.54 -21.74 -9.92
C PRO A 127 -2.71 -21.65 -8.93
N ILE A 128 -3.92 -21.96 -9.38
CA ILE A 128 -5.08 -22.06 -8.49
C ILE A 128 -4.85 -23.30 -7.62
N LYS A 129 -4.24 -23.11 -6.44
CA LYS A 129 -4.13 -24.18 -5.43
C LYS A 129 -5.53 -24.43 -4.88
N GLY A 130 -5.95 -25.70 -4.97
CA GLY A 130 -7.34 -26.16 -4.87
C GLY A 130 -8.16 -25.52 -3.76
N LEU A 131 -9.34 -25.04 -4.13
CA LEU A 131 -10.49 -24.92 -3.24
C LEU A 131 -10.86 -26.34 -2.79
N SER A 132 -10.37 -26.77 -1.63
CA SER A 132 -10.97 -27.91 -0.93
C SER A 132 -12.30 -27.44 -0.35
N VAL A 133 -13.38 -27.60 -1.09
CA VAL A 133 -14.73 -27.49 -0.55
C VAL A 133 -15.03 -28.82 0.12
N THR A 134 -14.92 -28.86 1.44
CA THR A 134 -15.49 -29.94 2.25
C THR A 134 -17.02 -29.79 2.19
N TYR A 135 -17.71 -30.83 1.71
CA TYR A 135 -19.16 -30.96 1.80
C TYR A 135 -19.59 -31.28 3.24
#